data_AF-A0A7Y2HBE3-F1
#
_entry.id   AF-A0A7Y2HBE3-F1
#
_cell.length_a   1.000
_cell.length_b   1.000
_cell.length_c   1.000
_cell.angle_alpha   90.00
_cell.angle_beta   90.00
_cell.angle_gamma   90.00
#
_symmetry.space_group_name_H-M   'P 1'
#
loop_
_entity.id
_entity.type
_entity.pdbx_description
1 polymer ?
#
loop_
_entity_poly.entity_id
_entity_poly.type
_entity_poly.pdbx_seq_one_letter_code
_entity_poly.pdbx_strand_id
1 'polypeptide(L)'
;MRKENEYLCGTSTVDMMYWTFLHSPIGLLSLNATDKGLRSIELKDHSENLDANPNSHLILAKIQLTEYFQRQRRYFELELDLDGYSDFQRSVWE
;
A
#
# COMPACT_ATOMS: atom_id res chain seq x y z
N MET A 1 8.96 45.36 -19.39
CA MET A 1 7.51 45.21 -19.11
C MET A 1 7.15 43.75 -19.22
N ARG A 2 6.60 43.17 -18.14
CA ARG A 2 5.54 42.14 -18.06
C ARG A 2 5.68 40.88 -18.96
N LYS A 3 5.68 39.65 -18.45
CA LYS A 3 5.45 39.07 -17.12
C LYS A 3 6.08 37.66 -17.12
N GLU A 4 6.67 37.30 -15.98
CA GLU A 4 6.92 35.91 -15.58
C GLU A 4 5.58 35.15 -15.51
N ASN A 5 5.56 33.90 -15.96
CA ASN A 5 4.50 32.96 -15.61
C ASN A 5 5.16 31.84 -14.79
N GLU A 6 5.13 32.05 -13.48
CA GLU A 6 5.35 31.03 -12.47
C GLU A 6 4.31 29.92 -12.64
N TYR A 7 4.75 28.72 -12.97
CA TYR A 7 3.95 27.52 -12.75
C TYR A 7 4.23 27.04 -11.32
N LEU A 8 3.53 27.64 -10.36
CA LEU A 8 3.32 27.07 -9.04
C LEU A 8 2.28 25.95 -9.17
N CYS A 9 2.71 24.75 -9.55
CA CYS A 9 1.94 23.54 -9.29
C CYS A 9 2.64 22.85 -8.12
N GLY A 10 1.95 22.71 -6.99
CA GLY A 10 2.46 22.01 -5.81
C GLY A 10 3.06 20.67 -6.22
N THR A 11 4.17 20.31 -5.59
CA THR A 11 4.93 19.09 -5.90
C THR A 11 4.09 17.85 -5.63
N SER A 12 3.24 17.47 -6.58
CA SER A 12 2.66 16.12 -6.62
C SER A 12 3.78 15.18 -7.01
N THR A 13 4.51 14.68 -6.01
CA THR A 13 5.33 13.50 -6.23
C THR A 13 4.37 12.39 -6.65
N VAL A 14 4.55 11.89 -7.88
CA VAL A 14 3.93 10.63 -8.26
C VAL A 14 4.71 9.58 -7.48
N ASP A 15 4.21 9.21 -6.29
CA ASP A 15 4.84 8.17 -5.48
C ASP A 15 4.84 6.87 -6.30
N MET A 16 5.98 6.19 -6.37
CA MET A 16 6.09 4.95 -7.13
C MET A 16 5.20 3.90 -6.48
N MET A 17 4.35 3.26 -7.29
CA MET A 17 3.41 2.26 -6.82
C MET A 17 3.99 0.86 -7.03
N TYR A 18 3.98 0.08 -5.96
CA TYR A 18 4.42 -1.31 -5.93
C TYR A 18 3.22 -2.21 -5.66
N TRP A 19 3.24 -3.42 -6.20
CA TRP A 19 2.16 -4.37 -6.01
C TRP A 19 2.65 -5.82 -5.97
N THR A 20 1.90 -6.66 -5.27
CA THR A 20 2.12 -8.09 -5.24
C THR A 20 0.82 -8.82 -4.87
N PHE A 21 0.83 -10.14 -5.04
CA PHE A 21 -0.27 -11.01 -4.66
C PHE A 21 0.15 -11.98 -3.55
N LEU A 22 -0.81 -12.34 -2.71
CA LEU A 22 -0.67 -13.35 -1.66
C LEU A 22 -1.90 -14.27 -1.65
N HIS A 23 -1.67 -15.56 -1.86
CA HIS A 23 -2.70 -16.56 -1.56
C HIS A 23 -2.86 -16.71 -0.04
N SER A 24 -4.08 -16.53 0.44
CA SER A 24 -4.43 -16.65 1.85
C SER A 24 -5.59 -17.63 2.05
N PRO A 25 -5.84 -18.09 3.29
CA PRO A 25 -7.01 -18.93 3.60
C PRO A 25 -8.36 -18.29 3.27
N ILE A 26 -8.42 -16.96 3.12
CA ILE A 26 -9.64 -16.22 2.79
C ILE A 26 -9.75 -15.87 1.29
N GLY A 27 -8.78 -16.29 0.48
CA GLY A 27 -8.72 -16.02 -0.96
C GLY A 27 -7.46 -15.28 -1.38
N LEU A 28 -7.45 -14.75 -2.60
CA LEU A 28 -6.32 -14.03 -3.16
C LEU A 28 -6.32 -12.58 -2.65
N LEU A 29 -5.24 -12.17 -1.99
CA LEU A 29 -5.04 -10.80 -1.58
C LEU A 29 -4.15 -10.09 -2.61
N SER A 30 -4.61 -8.94 -3.10
CA SER A 30 -3.77 -7.95 -3.78
C SER A 30 -3.26 -6.97 -2.74
N LEU A 31 -1.95 -6.76 -2.70
CA LEU A 31 -1.29 -5.84 -1.78
C LEU A 31 -0.62 -4.75 -2.60
N ASN A 32 -0.81 -3.51 -2.17
CA ASN A 32 -0.21 -2.34 -2.80
C ASN A 32 0.58 -1.53 -1.77
N ALA A 33 1.68 -0.93 -2.18
CA ALA A 33 2.50 -0.06 -1.35
C ALA A 33 3.08 1.10 -2.15
N THR A 34 3.37 2.18 -1.44
CA THR A 34 4.26 3.24 -1.91
C THR A 34 5.61 3.10 -1.19
N ASP A 35 6.52 4.05 -1.41
CA ASP A 35 7.76 4.13 -0.64
C ASP A 35 7.52 4.43 0.86
N LYS A 36 6.34 4.96 1.22
CA LYS A 36 5.98 5.34 2.60
C LYS A 36 5.45 4.18 3.44
N GLY A 37 4.96 3.11 2.81
CA GLY A 37 4.35 2.00 3.53
C GLY A 37 3.32 1.22 2.72
N LEU A 38 2.70 0.26 3.39
CA LEU A 38 1.58 -0.50 2.85
C LEU A 38 0.37 0.43 2.66
N ARG A 39 -0.16 0.42 1.44
CA ARG A 39 -1.21 1.34 1.00
C ARG A 39 -2.59 0.71 1.03
N SER A 40 -2.71 -0.50 0.50
CA SER A 40 -3.98 -1.23 0.51
C SER A 40 -3.78 -2.74 0.52
N ILE A 41 -4.78 -3.44 1.05
CA ILE A 41 -4.98 -4.88 0.91
C ILE A 41 -6.41 -5.08 0.41
N GLU A 42 -6.57 -5.80 -0.70
CA GLU A 42 -7.87 -6.05 -1.31
C GLU A 42 -8.04 -7.55 -1.56
N LEU A 43 -9.19 -8.11 -1.20
CA LEU A 43 -9.56 -9.46 -1.61
C LEU A 43 -10.00 -9.42 -3.08
N LYS A 44 -9.36 -10.22 -3.92
CA LYS A 44 -9.66 -10.34 -5.35
C LYS A 44 -10.18 -11.73 -5.67
N ASP A 45 -11.09 -11.80 -6.64
CA ASP A 45 -11.64 -13.08 -7.12
C ASP A 45 -10.64 -13.83 -8.02
N HIS A 46 -9.70 -13.13 -8.65
CA HIS A 46 -8.69 -13.68 -9.55
C HIS A 46 -7.43 -12.81 -9.57
N SER A 47 -6.28 -13.39 -9.93
CA SER A 47 -5.07 -12.63 -10.19
C SER A 47 -5.21 -11.95 -11.55
N GLU A 48 -4.96 -10.66 -11.62
CA GLU A 48 -4.71 -10.01 -12.90
C GLU A 48 -3.41 -10.58 -13.49
N ASN A 49 -3.30 -10.67 -14.82
CA ASN A 49 -2.06 -11.07 -15.51
C ASN A 49 -1.03 -9.92 -15.44
N LEU A 50 -0.72 -9.46 -14.23
CA LEU A 50 0.26 -8.43 -13.94
C LEU A 50 1.44 -9.10 -13.24
N ASP A 51 2.63 -8.88 -13.79
CA ASP A 51 3.86 -9.25 -13.10
C ASP A 51 3.97 -8.48 -11.80
N ALA A 52 4.25 -9.18 -10.69
CA ALA A 52 4.40 -8.53 -9.40
C ALA A 52 5.65 -7.64 -9.39
N ASN A 53 5.53 -6.46 -8.78
CA ASN A 53 6.64 -5.52 -8.57
C ASN A 53 6.69 -5.12 -7.08
N PRO A 54 7.22 -5.99 -6.19
CA PRO A 54 7.21 -5.75 -4.76
C PRO A 54 8.35 -4.83 -4.31
N ASN A 55 8.09 -3.98 -3.30
CA ASN A 55 9.12 -3.31 -2.50
C ASN A 55 9.30 -3.98 -1.12
N SER A 56 10.16 -3.43 -0.28
CA SER A 56 10.42 -3.92 1.09
C SER A 56 9.15 -3.99 1.95
N HIS A 57 8.28 -2.98 1.86
CA HIS A 57 7.01 -2.94 2.58
C HIS A 57 6.11 -4.12 2.22
N LEU A 58 5.99 -4.44 0.93
CA LEU A 58 5.20 -5.58 0.46
C LEU A 58 5.80 -6.93 0.83
N ILE A 59 7.13 -7.04 0.82
CA ILE A 59 7.81 -8.26 1.27
C ILE A 59 7.51 -8.51 2.74
N LEU A 60 7.66 -7.48 3.59
CA LEU A 60 7.38 -7.57 5.02
C LEU A 60 5.90 -7.85 5.29
N ALA A 61 4.99 -7.18 4.58
CA ALA A 61 3.55 -7.42 4.70
C ALA A 61 3.18 -8.87 4.36
N LYS A 62 3.75 -9.45 3.29
CA LYS A 62 3.53 -10.85 2.93
C LYS A 62 3.98 -11.81 4.03
N ILE A 63 5.14 -11.57 4.63
CA ILE A 63 5.66 -12.38 5.74
C ILE A 63 4.68 -12.33 6.92
N GLN A 64 4.35 -11.12 7.39
CA GLN A 64 3.52 -10.95 8.58
C GLN A 64 2.08 -11.44 8.37
N LEU A 65 1.49 -11.26 7.18
CA LEU A 65 0.18 -11.82 6.85
C LEU A 65 0.22 -13.35 6.83
N THR A 66 1.28 -13.94 6.28
CA THR A 66 1.46 -15.39 6.30
C THR A 66 1.54 -15.91 7.73
N GLU A 67 2.36 -15.29 8.58
CA GLU A 67 2.47 -15.62 10.01
C GLU A 67 1.12 -15.46 10.74
N TYR A 68 0.37 -14.40 10.43
CA TYR A 68 -0.95 -14.14 11.01
C TYR A 68 -1.95 -15.24 10.64
N PHE A 69 -2.04 -15.61 9.36
CA PHE A 69 -2.92 -16.70 8.92
C PHE A 69 -2.50 -18.06 9.49
N GLN A 70 -1.21 -18.24 9.78
CA GLN A 70 -0.68 -19.41 10.50
C GLN A 70 -0.85 -19.32 12.03
N ARG A 71 -1.46 -18.25 12.55
CA ARG A 71 -1.67 -17.97 13.98
C ARG A 71 -0.37 -17.82 14.79
N GLN A 72 0.74 -17.53 14.11
CA GLN A 72 2.05 -17.30 14.72
C GLN A 72 2.25 -15.83 15.12
N ARG A 73 1.49 -14.92 14.50
CA ARG A 73 1.51 -13.48 14.79
C ARG A 73 0.14 -12.99 15.23
N ARG A 74 0.14 -12.04 16.17
CA ARG A 74 -1.05 -11.31 16.61
C ARG A 74 -0.96 -9.79 16.39
N TYR A 75 0.24 -9.25 16.27
CA TYR A 75 0.50 -7.82 16.11
C TYR A 75 1.31 -7.57 14.85
N PHE A 76 0.94 -6.56 14.08
CA PHE A 76 1.64 -6.17 12.87
C PHE A 76 2.62 -5.02 13.17
N GLU A 77 3.80 -5.11 12.56
CA GLU A 77 4.85 -4.08 12.58
C GLU A 77 5.04 -3.63 11.13
N LEU A 78 4.07 -2.90 10.60
CA LEU A 78 4.04 -2.43 9.22
C LEU A 78 3.83 -0.91 9.23
N GLU A 79 4.61 -0.20 8.43
CA GLU A 79 4.34 1.20 8.11
C GLU A 79 3.14 1.25 7.16
N LEU A 80 2.16 2.11 7.47
CA LEU A 80 0.97 2.31 6.66
C LEU A 80 1.04 3.65 5.95
N ASP A 81 0.85 3.64 4.64
CA ASP A 81 0.69 4.86 3.88
C ASP A 81 -0.79 5.26 3.84
N LEU A 82 -1.16 6.17 4.73
CA LEU A 82 -2.51 6.74 4.82
C LEU A 82 -2.65 8.05 4.05
N ASP A 83 -1.69 8.43 3.18
CA ASP A 83 -1.78 9.68 2.44
C ASP A 83 -3.01 9.78 1.54
N GLY A 84 -3.68 10.92 1.46
CA GLY A 84 -4.92 11.02 0.66
C GLY A 84 -6.14 10.25 1.21
N TYR A 85 -6.05 9.57 2.36
CA TYR A 85 -7.22 9.22 3.16
C TYR A 85 -7.70 10.47 3.91
N SER A 86 -9.01 10.60 4.07
CA SER A 86 -9.61 11.76 4.76
C SER A 86 -9.21 11.82 6.23
N ASP A 87 -9.24 13.01 6.82
CA ASP A 87 -8.94 13.20 8.25
C ASP A 87 -9.82 12.33 9.16
N PHE A 88 -11.07 12.10 8.75
CA PHE A 88 -11.98 11.18 9.44
C PHE A 88 -11.52 9.72 9.36
N GLN A 89 -11.05 9.25 8.20
CA GLN A 89 -10.55 7.89 8.07
C GLN A 89 -9.28 7.68 8.87
N ARG A 90 -8.39 8.67 8.89
CA ARG A 90 -7.17 8.64 9.72
C ARG A 90 -7.51 8.57 11.20
N SER A 91 -8.43 9.39 11.68
CA SER A 91 -8.80 9.42 13.11
C SER A 91 -9.54 8.17 13.61
N VAL A 92 -10.11 7.36 12.72
CA VAL A 92 -10.69 6.05 13.08
C VAL A 92 -9.60 4.98 13.19
N TRP A 93 -8.46 5.16 12.51
CA TRP A 93 -7.37 4.18 12.45
C TRP A 93 -6.21 4.50 13.38
N GLU A 94 -6.07 5.76 13.81
CA GLU A 94 -5.26 6.18 14.97
C GLU A 94 -5.91 5.78 16.30
#